data_AF-A0A925SDM8-F1
#
_entry.id   AF-A0A925SDM8-F1
#
_cell.length_a   1.000
_cell.length_b   1.000
_cell.length_c   1.000
_cell.angle_alpha   90.00
_cell.angle_beta   90.00
_cell.angle_gamma   90.00
#
_symmetry.space_group_name_H-M   'P 1'
#
loop_
_entity.id
_entity.type
_entity.pdbx_description
1 polymer ?
#
loop_
_entity_poly.entity_id
_entity_poly.type
_entity_poly.pdbx_seq_one_letter_code
_entity_poly.pdbx_strand_id
1 'polypeptide(L)' 'MKRIISLFVVSSLSLLVAYSAGYNVGDKAKDFKLKNIDQKQVSLSNYPDAKGFVVIFTC' A
#
# COMPACT_ATOMS: atom_id res chain seq x y z
N MET A 1 -6.10 -40.09 5.30
CA MET A 1 -5.07 -39.20 5.88
C MET A 1 -4.57 -38.13 4.90
N LYS A 2 -4.23 -38.46 3.64
CA LYS A 2 -3.73 -37.48 2.64
C LYS A 2 -4.67 -36.29 2.38
N ARG A 3 -6.00 -36.51 2.33
CA ARG A 3 -6.99 -35.43 2.15
C ARG A 3 -7.11 -34.49 3.35
N ILE A 4 -6.96 -35.01 4.57
CA ILE A 4 -6.99 -34.22 5.82
C ILE A 4 -5.73 -33.35 5.89
N ILE A 5 -4.57 -33.91 5.55
CA ILE A 5 -3.31 -33.16 5.45
C ILE A 5 -3.43 -32.05 4.39
N SER A 6 -3.99 -32.38 3.21
CA SER A 6 -4.20 -31.38 2.15
C SER A 6 -5.17 -30.27 2.58
N LEU A 7 -6.20 -30.57 3.36
CA LEU A 7 -7.15 -29.58 3.88
C LEU A 7 -6.51 -28.67 4.94
N PHE A 8 -5.64 -29.24 5.78
CA PHE A 8 -4.92 -28.51 6.83
C PHE A 8 -3.87 -27.54 6.25
N VAL A 9 -3.19 -27.93 5.16
CA VAL A 9 -2.21 -27.09 4.44
C VAL A 9 -2.87 -25.90 3.73
N VAL A 10 -4.08 -26.07 3.18
CA VAL A 10 -4.83 -24.98 2.55
C VAL A 10 -5.37 -23.99 3.60
N SER A 11 -5.78 -24.50 4.77
CA SER A 11 -6.25 -23.67 5.89
C SER A 11 -5.13 -22.78 6.48
N SER A 12 -3.94 -23.33 6.70
CA SER A 12 -2.82 -22.55 7.28
C SER A 12 -2.30 -21.45 6.35
N LEU A 13 -2.41 -21.63 5.03
CA LEU A 13 -2.01 -20.62 4.03
C LEU A 13 -2.90 -19.37 4.04
N SER A 14 -4.12 -19.48 4.58
CA SER A 14 -5.10 -18.38 4.59
C SER A 14 -4.79 -17.31 5.65
N LEU A 15 -3.97 -17.62 6.67
CA LEU A 15 -3.59 -16.68 7.73
C LEU A 15 -2.47 -15.70 7.33
N LEU A 16 -1.81 -15.91 6.18
CA LEU A 16 -0.72 -15.06 5.70
C LEU A 16 -1.21 -13.82 4.91
N VAL A 17 -2.51 -13.72 4.60
CA VAL A 17 -3.02 -12.83 3.53
C VAL A 17 -3.83 -11.64 4.06
N ALA A 18 -3.45 -11.02 5.18
CA ALA A 18 -4.16 -9.81 5.65
C ALA A 18 -3.34 -8.84 6.52
N TYR A 19 -2.11 -8.50 6.13
CA TYR A 19 -1.42 -7.37 6.74
C TYR A 19 -1.14 -6.30 5.69
N SER A 20 -1.96 -5.24 5.63
CA SER A 20 -1.59 -4.05 4.86
C SER A 20 -0.51 -3.31 5.66
N ALA A 21 0.75 -3.68 5.44
CA ALA A 21 1.86 -2.96 6.03
C ALA A 21 1.88 -1.52 5.49
N GLY A 22 1.86 -0.55 6.40
CA GLY A 22 2.20 0.84 6.06
C GLY A 22 3.69 0.99 5.75
N TYR A 23 4.10 2.21 5.42
CA TYR A 23 5.52 2.52 5.26
C TYR A 23 6.22 2.59 6.63
N ASN A 24 7.46 2.09 6.67
CA ASN A 24 8.39 2.26 7.77
C ASN A 24 9.32 3.47 7.51
N VAL A 25 10.04 3.90 8.54
CA VAL A 25 11.07 4.93 8.39
C VAL A 25 12.17 4.43 7.46
N GLY A 26 12.49 5.22 6.44
CA GLY A 26 13.47 4.88 5.42
C GLY A 26 12.87 4.24 4.16
N ASP A 27 11.60 3.81 4.21
CA ASP A 27 10.94 3.32 3.01
C ASP A 27 10.71 4.45 2.01
N LYS A 28 10.92 4.15 0.72
CA LYS A 28 10.58 5.08 -0.36
C LYS A 28 9.06 5.05 -0.58
N ALA A 29 8.41 6.19 -0.32
CA ALA A 29 6.99 6.35 -0.63
C ALA A 29 6.74 6.13 -2.13
N LYS A 30 5.75 5.30 -2.47
CA LYS A 30 5.28 5.11 -3.84
C LYS A 30 4.59 6.37 -4.32
N ASP A 31 4.90 6.76 -5.56
CA ASP A 31 4.21 7.86 -6.22
C ASP A 31 2.74 7.49 -6.51
N PHE A 32 1.91 8.51 -6.68
CA PHE A 32 0.51 8.38 -7.06
C PHE A 32 0.17 9.40 -8.13
N LYS A 33 -0.93 9.17 -8.84
CA LYS A 33 -1.50 10.14 -9.77
C LYS A 33 -3.00 10.21 -9.52
N LEU A 34 -3.42 11.26 -8.84
CA LEU A 34 -4.80 11.43 -8.40
C LEU A 34 -5.33 12.79 -8.85
N LYS A 35 -6.65 12.88 -9.01
CA LYS A 35 -7.31 14.10 -9.43
C LYS A 35 -7.45 15.06 -8.25
N ASN A 36 -7.05 16.31 -8.45
CA ASN A 36 -7.21 17.39 -7.48
C ASN A 36 -8.55 18.12 -7.68
N ILE A 37 -8.91 19.02 -6.75
CA ILE A 37 -10.17 19.80 -6.78
C ILE A 37 -10.31 20.66 -8.05
N ASP A 38 -9.19 21.12 -8.60
CA ASP A 38 -9.11 21.89 -9.85
C ASP A 38 -9.16 21.02 -11.12
N GLN A 39 -9.51 19.74 -10.96
CA GLN A 39 -9.59 18.72 -12.02
C GLN A 39 -8.24 18.35 -12.66
N LYS A 40 -7.11 18.90 -12.19
CA LYS A 40 -5.78 18.51 -12.67
C LYS A 40 -5.28 17.26 -11.96
N GLN A 41 -4.37 16.54 -12.60
CA GLN A 41 -3.71 15.39 -11.99
C GLN A 41 -2.52 15.84 -11.15
N VAL A 42 -2.47 15.39 -9.90
CA VAL A 42 -1.37 15.64 -8.96
C VAL A 42 -0.62 14.35 -8.64
N SER A 43 0.69 14.48 -8.49
CA SER A 43 1.64 13.41 -8.19
C SER A 43 2.79 13.97 -7.35
N LEU A 44 3.47 13.12 -6.58
CA LEU A 44 4.65 13.52 -5.82
C LEU A 44 5.79 13.98 -6.76
N SER A 45 5.90 13.35 -7.94
CA SER A 45 6.93 13.69 -8.93
C SER A 45 6.73 15.04 -9.62
N ASN A 46 5.57 15.68 -9.48
CA ASN A 46 5.30 17.01 -10.05
C ASN A 46 6.09 18.15 -9.37
N TYR A 47 6.71 17.91 -8.21
CA TYR A 47 7.39 18.94 -7.42
C TYR A 47 8.88 18.58 -7.19
N PRO A 48 9.74 18.73 -8.20
CA PRO A 48 11.15 18.29 -8.13
C PRO A 48 11.98 19.02 -7.07
N ASP A 49 11.60 20.26 -6.74
CA ASP A 49 12.33 21.10 -5.78
C ASP A 49 11.82 20.96 -4.34
N ALA A 50 10.76 20.17 -4.11
CA ALA A 50 10.18 19.96 -2.78
C ALA A 50 11.17 19.25 -1.84
N LYS A 51 11.27 19.73 -0.59
CA LYS A 51 12.14 19.12 0.44
C LYS A 51 11.47 17.95 1.18
N GLY A 52 10.15 17.85 1.11
CA GLY A 52 9.36 16.80 1.73
C GLY A 52 7.87 17.01 1.53
N PHE A 53 7.07 16.01 1.88
CA PHE A 53 5.61 16.03 1.77
C PHE A 53 4.99 15.48 3.04
N VAL A 54 3.80 15.98 3.39
CA VAL A 54 2.92 15.37 4.38
C VAL A 54 1.69 14.86 3.65
N VAL A 55 1.43 13.55 3.71
CA VAL A 55 0.27 12.92 3.08
C VAL A 55 -0.72 12.56 4.18
N ILE A 56 -1.94 13.09 4.09
CA ILE A 56 -3.00 12.88 5.08
C ILE A 56 -4.09 12.03 4.43
N PHE A 57 -4.40 10.89 5.05
CA PHE A 57 -5.57 10.08 4.70
C PHE A 57 -6.71 10.47 5.66
N THR A 58 -7.84 10.89 5.11
CA THR A 58 -9.04 11.32 5.86
C THR A 58 -10.27 10.61 5.31
N CYS A 59 -11.33 10.56 6.13
CA CYS A 59 -12.64 10.02 5.78
C CYS A 59 -13.57 11.09 5.21
#